data_AF-A0A7W9NK98-F1
#
_entry.id   AF-A0A7W9NK98-F1
#
_cell.length_a   1.000
_cell.length_b   1.000
_cell.length_c   1.000
_cell.angle_alpha   90.00
_cell.angle_beta   90.00
_cell.angle_gamma   90.00
#
_symmetry.space_group_name_H-M   'P 1'
#
loop_
_entity.id
_entity.type
_entity.pdbx_description
1 polymer ?
#
loop_
_entity_poly.entity_id
_entity_poly.type
_entity_poly.pdbx_seq_one_letter_code
_entity_poly.pdbx_strand_id
1 'polypeptide(L)'
;MSMHGPCESSGKSAGVTADGVALVVADVPASGLFEARNGDGELVGYTSYRHNGSETFLVHTVTEPAWRGRGVATAMTVAALDLLRAAGRSVVPRCPFVQDFLARHDELWDLVSERHRHMIRAAPRPAQATVDWTKVLKDERVANDYHPGE
;
A
#
# COMPACT_ATOMS: atom_id res chain seq x y z
N MET A 1 -2.53 -29.72 24.62
CA MET A 1 -3.45 -29.09 23.67
C MET A 1 -3.02 -27.64 23.51
N SER A 2 -2.44 -27.30 22.37
CA SER A 2 -2.28 -25.94 21.81
C SER A 2 -1.36 -26.09 20.59
N MET A 3 -1.92 -26.67 19.53
CA MET A 3 -1.32 -26.63 18.21
C MET A 3 -1.62 -25.22 17.68
N HIS A 4 -0.66 -24.31 17.78
CA HIS A 4 -0.66 -23.09 16.99
C HIS A 4 -0.56 -23.56 15.53
N GLY A 5 -1.69 -23.50 14.81
CA GLY A 5 -1.75 -23.89 13.41
C GLY A 5 -0.70 -23.11 12.60
N PRO A 6 -0.11 -23.73 11.56
CA PRO A 6 0.84 -23.03 10.70
C PRO A 6 0.15 -21.81 10.08
N CYS A 7 0.74 -20.64 10.29
CA CYS A 7 0.39 -19.40 9.60
C CYS A 7 0.87 -19.51 8.15
N GLU A 8 0.25 -20.39 7.36
CA GLU A 8 0.58 -20.59 5.96
C GLU A 8 -0.42 -19.83 5.10
N SER A 9 -0.14 -18.55 4.91
CA SER A 9 -0.71 -17.74 3.84
C SER A 9 0.25 -16.59 3.57
N SER A 10 1.46 -16.89 3.10
CA SER A 10 2.30 -15.87 2.45
C SER A 10 1.61 -15.47 1.15
N GLY A 11 0.59 -14.63 1.27
CA GLY A 11 -0.13 -14.06 0.14
C GLY A 11 0.85 -13.27 -0.72
N LYS A 12 0.75 -13.47 -2.03
CA LYS A 12 1.46 -12.66 -3.02
C LYS A 12 0.43 -11.92 -3.86
N SER A 13 0.69 -10.65 -4.13
CA SER A 13 -0.11 -9.84 -5.03
C SER A 13 0.81 -9.23 -6.08
N ALA A 14 0.30 -9.13 -7.31
CA ALA A 14 1.01 -8.51 -8.41
C ALA A 14 0.72 -7.01 -8.41
N GLY A 15 1.73 -6.20 -8.71
CA GLY A 15 1.60 -4.77 -8.96
C GLY A 15 2.31 -4.41 -10.27
N VAL A 16 1.97 -3.25 -10.82
CA VAL A 16 2.68 -2.69 -11.97
C VAL A 16 3.00 -1.23 -11.65
N THR A 17 4.25 -0.83 -11.87
CA THR A 17 4.69 0.56 -11.67
C THR A 17 4.15 1.47 -12.77
N ALA A 18 4.26 2.79 -12.57
CA ALA A 18 3.83 3.75 -13.59
C ALA A 18 4.62 3.63 -14.90
N ASP A 19 5.87 3.18 -14.81
CA ASP A 19 6.75 2.94 -15.96
C ASP A 19 6.56 1.54 -16.60
N GLY A 20 5.54 0.78 -16.15
CA GLY A 20 5.20 -0.52 -16.71
C GLY A 20 6.04 -1.69 -16.18
N VAL A 21 6.81 -1.51 -15.11
CA VAL A 21 7.59 -2.58 -14.50
C VAL A 21 6.68 -3.45 -13.63
N ALA A 22 6.67 -4.75 -13.89
CA ALA A 22 5.96 -5.73 -13.07
C ALA A 22 6.64 -5.90 -11.71
N LEU A 23 5.83 -5.85 -10.66
CA LEU A 23 6.24 -6.07 -9.28
C LEU A 23 5.46 -7.24 -8.68
N VAL A 24 6.12 -7.98 -7.80
CA VAL A 24 5.53 -8.98 -6.94
C VAL A 24 5.65 -8.51 -5.50
N VAL A 25 4.51 -8.26 -4.86
CA VAL A 25 4.43 -7.92 -3.44
C VAL A 25 4.14 -9.19 -2.66
N ALA A 26 5.00 -9.52 -1.71
CA ALA A 26 4.85 -10.68 -0.85
C ALA A 26 4.72 -10.27 0.60
N ASP A 27 3.80 -10.93 1.31
CA ASP A 27 3.70 -10.81 2.77
C ASP A 27 4.81 -11.62 3.47
N VAL A 28 5.61 -10.94 4.28
CA VAL A 28 6.66 -11.49 5.14
C VAL A 28 6.26 -11.29 6.62
N PRO A 29 5.38 -12.15 7.15
CA PRO A 29 4.82 -11.98 8.50
C PRO A 29 5.86 -12.10 9.61
N ALA A 30 6.96 -12.83 9.38
CA ALA A 30 8.07 -12.94 10.32
C ALA A 30 8.72 -11.57 10.60
N SER A 31 8.72 -10.67 9.62
CA SER A 31 9.31 -9.32 9.73
C SER A 31 8.24 -8.23 9.88
N GLY A 32 6.97 -8.55 9.60
CA GLY A 32 5.89 -7.58 9.51
C GLY A 32 6.10 -6.61 8.34
N LEU A 33 6.52 -7.14 7.19
CA LEU A 33 6.81 -6.37 6.00
C LEU A 33 6.05 -6.94 4.80
N PHE A 34 5.51 -6.07 3.96
CA PHE A 34 5.18 -6.39 2.59
C PHE A 34 6.38 -6.02 1.72
N GLU A 35 7.09 -7.00 1.18
CA GLU A 35 8.24 -6.78 0.30
C GLU A 35 7.77 -6.70 -1.16
N ALA A 36 8.15 -5.64 -1.87
CA ALA A 36 7.96 -5.53 -3.31
C ALA A 36 9.25 -5.91 -4.04
N ARG A 37 9.16 -6.86 -4.97
CA ARG A 37 10.26 -7.29 -5.82
C ARG A 37 9.94 -7.09 -7.29
N ASN A 38 10.92 -6.78 -8.13
CA ASN A 38 10.71 -6.69 -9.58
C ASN A 38 10.66 -8.07 -10.25
N GLY A 39 10.50 -8.11 -11.58
CA GLY A 39 10.50 -9.35 -12.36
C GLY A 39 11.79 -10.19 -12.25
N ASP A 40 12.90 -9.54 -11.92
CA ASP A 40 14.21 -10.17 -11.70
C ASP A 40 14.40 -10.65 -10.24
N GLY A 41 13.43 -10.38 -9.36
CA GLY A 41 13.46 -10.76 -7.94
C GLY A 41 14.20 -9.79 -7.02
N GLU A 42 14.68 -8.66 -7.54
CA GLU A 42 15.34 -7.60 -6.78
C GLU A 42 14.32 -6.86 -5.89
N LEU A 43 14.69 -6.61 -4.63
CA LEU A 43 13.87 -5.82 -3.73
C LEU A 43 13.83 -4.36 -4.22
N VAL A 44 12.64 -3.85 -4.48
CA VAL A 44 12.42 -2.46 -4.94
C VAL A 44 11.83 -1.57 -3.85
N GLY A 45 11.33 -2.16 -2.77
CA GLY A 45 10.77 -1.45 -1.62
C GLY A 45 10.05 -2.38 -0.68
N TYR A 46 9.59 -1.82 0.44
CA TYR A 46 8.77 -2.53 1.41
C TYR A 46 7.78 -1.60 2.11
N THR A 47 6.69 -2.19 2.61
CA THR A 47 5.76 -1.52 3.53
C THR A 47 5.73 -2.27 4.85
N SER A 48 6.15 -1.59 5.92
CA SER A 48 6.10 -2.13 7.26
C SER A 48 4.70 -2.05 7.85
N TYR A 49 4.30 -3.12 8.52
CA TYR A 49 2.99 -3.22 9.13
C TYR A 49 3.04 -3.88 10.51
N ARG A 50 1.96 -3.67 11.27
CA ARG A 50 1.69 -4.36 12.54
C ARG A 50 0.25 -4.82 12.58
N HIS A 51 0.01 -6.07 12.94
CA HIS A 51 -1.33 -6.57 13.19
C HIS A 51 -1.74 -6.29 14.63
N ASN A 52 -3.00 -5.90 14.81
CA ASN A 52 -3.66 -5.82 16.10
C ASN A 52 -5.10 -6.31 15.94
N GLY A 53 -5.37 -7.54 16.36
CA GLY A 53 -6.64 -8.20 16.09
C GLY A 53 -6.92 -8.32 14.58
N SER A 54 -8.07 -7.80 14.15
CA SER A 54 -8.48 -7.74 12.75
C SER A 54 -7.92 -6.53 11.99
N GLU A 55 -7.26 -5.60 12.67
CA GLU A 55 -6.69 -4.40 12.08
C GLU A 55 -5.21 -4.59 11.71
N THR A 56 -4.82 -4.00 10.59
CA THR A 56 -3.43 -3.91 10.13
C THR A 56 -3.02 -2.46 10.02
N PHE A 57 -2.04 -2.09 10.83
CA PHE A 57 -1.45 -0.76 10.86
C PHE A 57 -0.36 -0.70 9.80
N LEU A 58 -0.56 0.10 8.75
CA LEU A 58 0.48 0.39 7.77
C LEU A 58 1.34 1.54 8.30
N VAL A 59 2.54 1.20 8.79
CA VAL A 59 3.37 2.09 9.62
C VAL A 59 4.23 2.99 8.76
N HIS A 60 4.95 2.40 7.81
CA HIS A 60 5.90 3.13 6.99
C HIS A 60 6.18 2.40 5.68
N THR A 61 6.21 3.15 4.58
CA THR A 61 6.48 2.65 3.23
C THR A 61 7.81 3.21 2.75
N VAL A 62 8.72 2.33 2.33
CA VAL A 62 10.05 2.66 1.86
C VAL A 62 10.22 2.14 0.43
N THR A 63 10.78 2.97 -0.43
CA THR A 63 11.18 2.58 -1.78
C THR A 63 12.69 2.70 -1.89
N GLU A 64 13.31 1.69 -2.50
CA GLU A 64 14.75 1.68 -2.73
C GLU A 64 15.16 2.89 -3.58
N PRO A 65 16.28 3.56 -3.26
CA PRO A 65 16.67 4.80 -3.93
C PRO A 65 16.69 4.72 -5.46
N ALA A 66 17.14 3.59 -6.03
CA ALA A 66 17.20 3.36 -7.47
C ALA A 66 15.81 3.28 -8.15
N TRP A 67 14.77 3.03 -7.37
CA TRP A 67 13.40 2.78 -7.80
C TRP A 67 12.42 3.91 -7.43
N ARG A 68 12.91 4.96 -6.77
CA ARG A 68 12.12 6.16 -6.43
C ARG A 68 11.70 6.91 -7.70
N GLY A 69 10.57 7.63 -7.61
CA GLY A 69 10.01 8.39 -8.73
C GLY A 69 9.32 7.55 -9.82
N ARG A 70 9.31 6.21 -9.70
CA ARG A 70 8.72 5.31 -10.72
C ARG A 70 7.32 4.81 -10.37
N GLY A 71 6.69 5.34 -9.32
CA GLY A 71 5.38 4.87 -8.84
C GLY A 71 5.40 3.54 -8.08
N VAL A 72 6.58 3.07 -7.65
CA VAL A 72 6.74 1.81 -6.89
C VAL A 72 6.00 1.83 -5.56
N ALA A 73 6.05 2.94 -4.82
CA ALA A 73 5.34 3.07 -3.54
C ALA A 73 3.82 2.89 -3.68
N THR A 74 3.24 3.50 -4.73
CA THR A 74 1.82 3.40 -5.07
C THR A 74 1.44 1.97 -5.45
N ALA A 75 2.15 1.38 -6.42
CA ALA A 75 1.90 0.01 -6.87
C ALA A 75 2.01 -1.01 -5.73
N MET A 76 3.03 -0.84 -4.87
CA MET A 76 3.22 -1.68 -3.69
C MET A 76 2.09 -1.51 -2.68
N THR A 77 1.64 -0.27 -2.44
CA THR A 77 0.56 0.01 -1.49
C THR A 77 -0.75 -0.60 -1.97
N VAL A 78 -1.11 -0.46 -3.25
CA VAL A 78 -2.30 -1.10 -3.83
C VAL A 78 -2.24 -2.62 -3.64
N ALA A 79 -1.13 -3.24 -4.03
CA ALA A 79 -0.97 -4.68 -3.90
C ALA A 79 -1.00 -5.16 -2.43
N ALA A 80 -0.45 -4.39 -1.49
CA ALA A 80 -0.54 -4.68 -0.06
C ALA A 80 -1.98 -4.54 0.48
N LEU A 81 -2.73 -3.54 0.01
CA LEU A 81 -4.15 -3.39 0.37
C LEU A 81 -4.98 -4.56 -0.17
N ASP A 82 -4.70 -5.04 -1.38
CA ASP A 82 -5.37 -6.23 -1.95
C ASP A 82 -5.10 -7.48 -1.12
N LEU A 83 -3.86 -7.69 -0.66
CA LEU A 83 -3.53 -8.79 0.25
C LEU A 83 -4.33 -8.71 1.55
N LEU A 84 -4.45 -7.51 2.12
CA LEU A 84 -5.22 -7.29 3.34
C LEU A 84 -6.71 -7.49 3.13
N ARG A 85 -7.24 -7.06 1.97
CA ARG A 85 -8.63 -7.30 1.57
C ARG A 85 -8.91 -8.80 1.45
N ALA A 86 -8.04 -9.53 0.74
CA ALA A 86 -8.17 -10.98 0.58
C ALA A 86 -8.07 -11.73 1.92
N ALA A 87 -7.27 -11.21 2.85
CA ALA A 87 -7.16 -11.73 4.22
C ALA A 87 -8.32 -11.31 5.14
N GLY A 88 -9.28 -10.50 4.67
CA GLY A 88 -10.40 -10.00 5.47
C GLY A 88 -9.98 -9.06 6.60
N ARG A 89 -8.85 -8.36 6.45
CA ARG A 89 -8.29 -7.46 7.47
C ARG A 89 -8.62 -6.01 7.15
N SER A 90 -8.93 -5.23 8.18
CA SER A 90 -9.11 -3.78 8.05
C SER A 90 -7.76 -3.05 8.11
N VAL A 91 -7.65 -1.92 7.44
CA VAL A 91 -6.42 -1.12 7.34
C VAL A 91 -6.50 0.09 8.26
N VAL A 92 -5.37 0.41 8.91
CA VAL A 92 -5.16 1.64 9.67
C VAL A 92 -3.95 2.38 9.08
N PRO A 93 -4.15 3.52 8.39
CA PRO A 93 -3.07 4.24 7.72
C PRO A 93 -2.31 5.12 8.71
N ARG A 94 -1.18 4.63 9.25
CA ARG A 94 -0.28 5.42 10.13
C ARG A 94 0.75 6.21 9.33
N CYS A 95 1.14 5.69 8.17
CA CYS A 95 2.04 6.38 7.26
C CYS A 95 1.32 7.57 6.57
N PRO A 96 1.88 8.80 6.60
CA PRO A 96 1.30 9.95 5.92
C PRO A 96 1.08 9.70 4.42
N PHE A 97 2.04 9.06 3.74
CA PHE A 97 1.91 8.66 2.34
C PHE A 97 0.64 7.83 2.08
N VAL A 98 0.36 6.85 2.94
CA VAL A 98 -0.83 5.99 2.81
C VAL A 98 -2.11 6.79 3.10
N GLN A 99 -2.07 7.73 4.05
CA GLN A 99 -3.21 8.63 4.31
C GLN A 99 -3.53 9.49 3.10
N ASP A 100 -2.52 10.14 2.50
CA ASP A 100 -2.66 10.96 1.30
C ASP A 100 -3.09 10.12 0.07
N PHE A 101 -2.59 8.90 -0.05
CA PHE A 101 -3.02 7.95 -1.07
C PHE A 101 -4.52 7.62 -0.91
N LEU A 102 -4.94 7.18 0.27
CA LEU A 102 -6.35 6.86 0.54
C LEU A 102 -7.25 8.07 0.37
N ALA A 103 -6.78 9.29 0.66
CA ALA A 103 -7.56 10.51 0.45
C ALA A 103 -7.96 10.74 -1.02
N ARG A 104 -7.19 10.21 -1.96
CA ARG A 104 -7.44 10.30 -3.41
C ARG A 104 -8.17 9.07 -3.97
N HIS A 105 -8.37 8.03 -3.15
CA HIS A 105 -8.95 6.74 -3.52
C HIS A 105 -10.07 6.36 -2.55
N ASP A 106 -11.21 7.06 -2.66
CA ASP A 106 -12.37 6.84 -1.79
C ASP A 106 -12.99 5.43 -1.94
N GLU A 107 -12.78 4.79 -3.08
CA GLU A 107 -13.17 3.42 -3.35
C GLU A 107 -12.51 2.41 -2.39
N LEU A 108 -11.37 2.77 -1.80
CA LEU A 108 -10.62 1.92 -0.85
C LEU A 108 -11.00 2.18 0.61
N TRP A 109 -11.87 3.16 0.91
CA TRP A 109 -12.23 3.51 2.29
C TRP A 109 -13.01 2.42 3.00
N ASP A 110 -13.68 1.55 2.24
CA ASP A 110 -14.29 0.32 2.73
C ASP A 110 -13.29 -0.55 3.51
N LEU A 111 -12.05 -0.64 3.02
CA LEU A 111 -10.99 -1.43 3.65
C LEU A 111 -10.44 -0.75 4.92
N VAL A 112 -10.58 0.57 5.04
CA VAL A 112 -10.12 1.33 6.20
C VAL A 112 -11.07 1.09 7.37
N SER A 113 -10.49 0.71 8.52
CA SER A 113 -11.23 0.56 9.76
C SER A 113 -12.09 1.79 10.02
N GLU A 114 -13.40 1.59 10.24
CA GLU A 114 -14.37 2.67 10.42
C GLU A 114 -13.92 3.67 11.49
N ARG A 115 -13.38 3.15 12.60
CA ARG A 115 -12.84 3.94 13.71
C ARG A 115 -11.69 4.86 13.29
N HIS A 116 -10.93 4.47 12.26
CA HIS A 116 -9.70 5.12 11.85
C HIS A 116 -9.83 5.91 10.54
N ARG A 117 -11.00 5.95 9.90
CA ARG A 117 -11.23 6.76 8.69
C ARG A 117 -10.95 8.24 8.88
N HIS A 118 -11.08 8.77 10.10
CA HIS A 118 -10.71 10.14 10.44
C HIS A 118 -9.22 10.46 10.24
N MET A 119 -8.35 9.45 10.16
CA MET A 119 -6.91 9.61 9.91
C MET A 119 -6.59 9.84 8.43
N ILE A 120 -7.52 9.54 7.52
CA ILE A 120 -7.35 9.87 6.11
C ILE A 120 -7.35 11.39 6.03
N ARG A 121 -6.18 11.98 5.80
CA ARG A 121 -6.02 13.43 5.66
C ARG A 121 -7.01 13.90 4.61
N ALA A 122 -7.92 14.79 4.98
CA ALA A 122 -8.97 15.25 4.09
C ALA A 122 -8.36 15.95 2.85
N ALA A 123 -8.30 15.25 1.71
CA ALA A 123 -8.27 15.92 0.43
C ALA A 123 -9.63 16.60 0.22
N PRO A 124 -9.70 17.81 -0.37
CA PRO A 124 -10.99 18.42 -0.70
C PRO A 124 -11.75 17.49 -1.66
N ARG A 125 -13.00 17.15 -1.31
CA ARG A 125 -13.88 16.35 -2.17
C ARG A 125 -14.12 17.09 -3.50
N PRO A 126 -14.11 16.38 -4.63
CA PRO A 126 -15.40 16.07 -5.26
C PRO A 126 -15.47 14.57 -5.52
N ALA A 127 -16.39 13.84 -4.87
CA ALA A 127 -17.69 13.53 -5.46
C ALA A 127 -17.56 13.20 -6.95
N GLN A 128 -17.78 11.92 -7.29
CA GLN A 128 -18.19 11.43 -8.61
C GLN A 128 -17.24 11.72 -9.79
N ALA A 129 -16.15 10.97 -9.91
CA ALA A 129 -15.52 10.70 -11.20
C ALA A 129 -14.96 9.27 -11.22
N THR A 130 -15.51 8.42 -12.08
CA THR A 130 -14.96 7.11 -12.44
C THR A 130 -13.49 7.26 -12.78
N VAL A 131 -12.60 6.73 -11.92
CA VAL A 131 -11.15 6.86 -12.11
C VAL A 131 -10.73 5.95 -13.26
N ASP A 132 -10.47 6.57 -14.40
CA ASP A 132 -9.78 5.96 -15.53
C ASP A 132 -8.28 5.94 -15.22
N TRP A 133 -7.79 4.77 -14.77
CA TRP A 133 -6.42 4.56 -14.32
C TRP A 133 -5.36 4.85 -15.40
N THR A 134 -5.75 4.86 -16.68
CA THR A 134 -4.91 5.29 -17.80
C THR A 134 -4.59 6.79 -17.79
N LYS A 135 -5.33 7.60 -17.02
CA LYS A 135 -5.07 9.04 -16.81
C LYS A 135 -4.29 9.34 -15.53
N VAL A 136 -4.46 8.56 -14.46
CA VAL A 136 -3.72 8.75 -13.19
C VAL A 136 -2.21 8.56 -13.38
N LEU A 137 -1.81 7.64 -14.27
CA LEU A 137 -0.42 7.40 -14.64
C LEU A 137 0.23 8.54 -15.45
N LYS A 138 -0.55 9.55 -15.88
CA LYS A 138 -0.05 10.71 -16.65
C LYS A 138 -0.06 12.02 -15.86
N ASP A 139 -0.47 12.02 -14.59
CA ASP A 139 -0.39 13.22 -13.74
C ASP A 139 0.99 13.28 -13.04
N GLU A 140 1.93 13.96 -13.70
CA GLU A 140 3.30 14.22 -13.23
C GLU A 140 3.36 14.98 -11.88
N ARG A 141 2.23 15.46 -11.34
CA ARG A 141 2.19 16.15 -10.03
C ARG A 141 2.15 15.20 -8.82
N VAL A 142 1.94 13.89 -9.03
CA VAL A 142 1.83 12.93 -7.91
C VAL A 142 3.13 12.18 -7.64
N ALA A 143 4.06 12.16 -8.59
CA ALA A 143 5.29 11.36 -8.49
C ALA A 143 6.46 12.04 -7.75
N ASN A 144 6.41 13.35 -7.48
CA ASN A 144 7.62 14.10 -7.11
C ASN A 144 7.57 15.00 -5.85
N ASP A 145 6.55 14.94 -5.01
CA ASP A 145 6.49 15.84 -3.83
C ASP A 145 6.32 15.07 -2.51
N TYR A 146 7.38 14.36 -2.10
CA TYR A 146 7.55 14.04 -0.68
C TYR A 146 9.01 14.29 -0.28
N HIS A 147 9.29 15.55 0.09
CA HIS A 147 10.44 15.92 0.91
C HIS A 147 9.99 15.84 2.37
N PRO A 148 10.46 14.88 3.19
CA PRO A 148 10.34 15.04 4.63
C PRO A 148 11.24 16.22 5.04
N GLY A 149 10.61 17.29 5.53
CA GLY A 149 11.31 18.48 6.01
C GLY A 149 12.21 18.18 7.21
N GLU A 150 13.40 18.79 7.12
CA GLU A 150 14.42 19.18 8.13
C GLU A 150 14.69 18.27 9.35
#